data_AF-A0A1Q8XAT6-F1
#
_entry.id   AF-A0A1Q8XAT6-F1
#
_cell.length_a   1.000
_cell.length_b   1.000
_cell.length_c   1.000
_cell.angle_alpha   90.00
_cell.angle_beta   90.00
_cell.angle_gamma   90.00
#
_symmetry.space_group_name_H-M   'P 1'
#
loop_
_entity.id
_entity.type
_entity.pdbx_description
1 polymer ?
#
loop_
_entity_poly.entity_id
_entity_poly.type
_entity_poly.pdbx_seq_one_letter_code
_entity_poly.pdbx_strand_id
1 'polypeptide(L)'
;MIASRAVAQVRTSPALVGIEDLRRLVHDSQMRPGCYRIAFSVAGFSGDAMRFAEECGIALLVLRPDGSAIPVNAWGENLAGSRPNVASFMPASAPPRPVPAPAVPQKRSIWRHPMTWYVIAIMMLGSAIVGFLDMFTKARDVGSSIGGLVICLLLSYVSFRYAQKLGRQRRW
;
A
#
# COMPACT_ATOMS: atom_id res chain seq x y z
N MET A 1 12.51 26.89 2.22
CA MET A 1 12.84 26.09 3.43
C MET A 1 12.86 24.63 3.01
N ILE A 2 13.98 23.91 3.14
CA ILE A 2 14.08 22.49 2.74
C ILE A 2 13.96 21.66 4.01
N ALA A 3 12.88 20.89 4.15
CA ALA A 3 12.71 19.99 5.28
C ALA A 3 13.57 18.74 5.08
N SER A 4 14.37 18.36 6.08
CA SER A 4 15.22 17.17 6.03
C SER A 4 14.45 15.87 6.31
N ARG A 5 13.21 15.98 6.81
CA ARG A 5 12.37 14.84 7.22
C ARG A 5 10.90 15.11 6.89
N ALA A 6 10.23 14.08 6.39
CA ALA A 6 8.79 14.10 6.16
C ALA A 6 8.14 12.81 6.68
N VAL A 7 6.88 12.91 7.08
CA VAL A 7 6.01 11.77 7.39
C VAL A 7 4.85 11.83 6.41
N ALA A 8 4.67 10.73 5.67
CA ALA A 8 3.63 10.61 4.67
C ALA A 8 2.66 9.48 5.04
N GLN A 9 1.36 9.75 4.92
CA GLN A 9 0.33 8.72 5.01
C GLN A 9 -0.35 8.60 3.65
N VAL A 10 -0.56 7.36 3.19
CA VAL A 10 -1.23 7.07 1.92
C VAL A 10 -2.49 6.27 2.20
N ARG A 11 -3.63 6.79 1.77
CA ARG A 11 -4.92 6.10 1.83
C ARG A 11 -5.40 5.75 0.43
N THR A 12 -5.52 4.44 0.18
CA THR A 12 -6.01 3.89 -1.10
C THR A 12 -7.48 3.50 -1.05
N SER A 13 -8.15 3.71 0.09
CA SER A 13 -9.58 3.45 0.26
C SER A 13 -10.41 4.36 -0.65
N PRO A 14 -11.54 3.88 -1.21
CA PRO A 14 -12.48 4.71 -1.96
C PRO A 14 -13.31 5.64 -1.06
N ALA A 15 -13.14 5.58 0.27
CA ALA A 15 -13.81 6.48 1.21
C ALA A 15 -13.00 7.77 1.43
N LEU A 16 -13.69 8.89 1.57
CA LEU A 16 -13.10 10.20 1.90
C LEU A 16 -12.28 10.12 3.18
N VAL A 17 -11.12 10.78 3.19
CA VAL A 17 -10.29 10.93 4.40
C VAL A 17 -10.95 11.90 5.36
N GLY A 18 -11.15 11.45 6.60
CA GLY A 18 -11.72 12.27 7.67
C GLY A 18 -10.67 12.84 8.61
N ILE A 19 -11.11 13.67 9.55
CA ILE A 19 -10.24 14.28 10.56
C ILE A 19 -9.49 13.22 11.38
N GLU A 20 -10.13 12.12 11.72
CA GLU A 20 -9.53 11.10 12.59
C GLU A 20 -8.29 10.45 11.96
N ASP A 21 -8.30 10.27 10.64
CA ASP A 21 -7.14 9.78 9.90
C ASP A 21 -5.97 10.78 9.99
N LEU A 22 -6.26 12.07 9.85
CA LEU A 22 -5.25 13.13 9.95
C LEU A 22 -4.76 13.34 11.39
N ARG A 23 -5.61 13.18 12.40
CA ARG A 23 -5.21 13.24 13.81
C ARG A 23 -4.19 12.16 14.15
N ARG A 24 -4.38 10.94 13.63
CA ARG A 24 -3.40 9.86 13.78
C ARG A 24 -2.07 10.24 13.15
N LEU A 25 -2.08 10.81 11.95
CA LEU A 25 -0.85 11.31 11.31
C LEU A 25 -0.14 12.38 12.15
N VAL A 26 -0.88 13.33 12.72
CA VAL A 26 -0.33 14.37 13.61
C VAL A 26 0.27 13.74 14.85
N HIS A 27 -0.46 12.83 15.51
CA HIS A 27 -0.01 12.12 16.69
C HIS A 27 1.30 11.35 16.43
N ASP A 28 1.34 10.55 15.36
CA ASP A 28 2.49 9.72 15.00
C ASP A 28 3.73 10.54 14.64
N SER A 29 3.54 11.77 14.18
CA SER A 29 4.62 12.69 13.82
C SER A 29 5.05 13.60 14.96
N GLN A 30 4.33 13.67 16.09
CA GLN A 30 4.70 14.53 17.22
C GLN A 30 6.05 14.14 17.84
N MET A 31 6.40 12.86 17.82
CA MET A 31 7.70 12.35 18.29
C MET A 31 8.87 12.76 17.37
N ARG A 32 8.62 13.53 16.30
CA ARG A 32 9.62 13.90 15.29
C ARG A 32 9.53 15.42 15.00
N PRO A 33 10.10 16.28 15.84
CA PRO A 33 10.10 17.73 15.62
C PRO A 33 10.79 18.08 14.29
N GLY A 34 10.21 19.03 13.55
CA GLY A 34 10.70 19.46 12.23
C GLY A 34 10.29 18.56 11.05
N CYS A 35 9.45 17.53 11.26
CA CYS A 35 8.92 16.71 10.17
C CYS A 35 7.77 17.41 9.43
N TYR A 36 7.89 17.50 8.11
CA TYR A 36 6.79 17.93 7.25
C TYR A 36 5.75 16.80 7.14
N ARG A 37 4.45 17.14 7.17
CA ARG A 37 3.36 16.16 7.15
C ARG A 37 2.67 16.17 5.81
N ILE A 38 2.50 14.99 5.22
CA ILE A 38 1.90 14.84 3.90
C ILE A 38 0.84 13.73 3.97
N ALA A 39 -0.36 14.00 3.47
CA ALA A 39 -1.41 13.01 3.35
C ALA A 39 -1.82 12.84 1.89
N PHE A 40 -1.87 11.59 1.45
CA PHE A 40 -2.31 11.19 0.11
C PHE A 40 -3.62 10.43 0.20
N SER A 41 -4.55 10.72 -0.71
CA SER A 41 -5.82 10.01 -0.82
C SER A 41 -6.18 9.74 -2.29
N VAL A 42 -6.70 8.56 -2.59
CA VAL A 42 -7.30 8.29 -3.91
C VAL A 42 -8.73 8.85 -3.99
N ALA A 43 -9.46 8.89 -2.88
CA ALA A 43 -10.86 9.33 -2.83
C ALA A 43 -11.02 10.83 -2.58
N GLY A 44 -9.97 11.51 -2.10
CA GLY A 44 -10.05 12.89 -1.59
C GLY A 44 -10.22 12.99 -0.08
N PHE A 45 -10.49 14.20 0.39
CA PHE A 45 -10.58 14.58 1.80
C PHE A 45 -11.94 15.21 2.08
N SER A 46 -12.48 15.01 3.28
CA SER A 46 -13.70 15.72 3.70
C SER A 46 -13.40 17.20 3.96
N GLY A 47 -14.42 18.06 3.88
CA GLY A 47 -14.25 19.51 4.14
C GLY A 47 -13.69 19.80 5.53
N ASP A 48 -14.11 19.03 6.54
CA ASP A 48 -13.58 19.18 7.91
C ASP A 48 -12.12 18.72 8.02
N ALA A 49 -11.73 17.68 7.28
CA ALA A 49 -10.35 17.24 7.20
C ALA A 49 -9.45 18.29 6.52
N MET A 50 -9.96 18.97 5.50
CA MET A 50 -9.25 20.07 4.84
C MET A 50 -9.00 21.25 5.79
N ARG A 51 -10.01 21.69 6.56
CA ARG A 51 -9.82 22.76 7.56
C ARG A 51 -8.79 22.36 8.63
N PHE A 52 -8.90 21.13 9.15
CA PHE A 52 -7.96 20.61 10.13
C PHE A 52 -6.52 20.51 9.59
N ALA A 53 -6.37 20.13 8.31
CA ALA A 53 -5.07 20.07 7.65
C ALA A 53 -4.41 21.45 7.55
N GLU A 54 -5.19 22.51 7.29
CA GLU A 54 -4.67 23.88 7.28
C GLU A 54 -4.17 24.33 8.65
N GLU A 55 -4.95 24.08 9.71
CA GLU A 55 -4.57 24.39 11.09
C GLU A 55 -3.28 23.66 11.52
N CYS A 56 -3.11 22.41 11.08
CA CYS A 56 -1.98 21.56 11.46
C CYS A 56 -0.78 21.62 10.51
N GLY A 57 -0.87 22.39 9.42
CA GLY A 57 0.18 22.48 8.40
C GLY A 57 0.45 21.16 7.67
N ILE A 58 -0.61 20.47 7.24
CA ILE A 58 -0.53 19.19 6.54
C ILE A 58 -0.73 19.43 5.04
N ALA A 59 0.21 18.94 4.23
CA ALA A 59 0.06 18.95 2.77
C ALA A 59 -0.87 17.83 2.32
N LEU A 60 -1.93 18.19 1.59
CA LEU A 60 -2.93 17.25 1.09
C LEU A 60 -2.76 17.07 -0.42
N LEU A 61 -2.67 15.81 -0.85
CA LEU A 61 -2.60 15.46 -2.26
C LEU A 61 -3.58 14.35 -2.61
N VAL A 62 -4.24 14.49 -3.76
CA VAL A 62 -5.11 13.46 -4.33
C VAL A 62 -4.36 12.69 -5.41
N LEU A 63 -4.28 11.38 -5.25
CA LEU A 63 -3.67 10.48 -6.23
C LEU A 63 -4.68 10.17 -7.32
N ARG A 64 -4.35 10.54 -8.56
CA ARG A 64 -5.11 10.16 -9.73
C ARG A 64 -4.69 8.78 -10.25
N PRO A 65 -5.56 8.11 -11.03
CA PRO A 65 -5.25 6.82 -11.65
C PRO A 65 -4.04 6.84 -12.59
N ASP A 66 -3.69 8.01 -13.13
CA ASP A 66 -2.50 8.23 -13.98
C ASP A 66 -1.18 8.29 -13.18
N GLY A 67 -1.25 8.13 -11.85
CA GLY A 67 -0.09 8.23 -10.96
C GLY A 67 0.28 9.67 -10.59
N SER A 68 -0.46 10.67 -11.07
CA SER A 68 -0.24 12.07 -10.67
C SER A 68 -0.78 12.34 -9.28
N ALA A 69 -0.09 13.20 -8.53
CA ALA A 69 -0.54 13.70 -7.23
C ALA A 69 -0.96 15.17 -7.38
N ILE A 70 -2.26 15.45 -7.29
CA ILE A 70 -2.79 16.81 -7.37
C ILE A 70 -2.81 17.42 -5.97
N PRO A 71 -2.14 18.56 -5.73
CA PRO A 71 -2.30 19.26 -4.46
C PRO A 71 -3.73 19.80 -4.33
N VAL A 72 -4.30 19.70 -3.13
CA VAL A 72 -5.68 20.16 -2.87
C VAL A 72 -5.77 21.25 -1.80
N ASN A 73 -4.62 21.71 -1.30
CA ASN A 73 -4.54 22.75 -0.30
C ASN A 73 -3.21 23.54 -0.44
N ALA A 74 -3.11 24.69 0.24
CA ALA A 74 -1.98 25.60 0.07
C ALA A 74 -0.63 24.95 0.43
N TRP A 75 -0.60 24.07 1.42
CA TRP A 75 0.59 23.31 1.80
C TRP A 75 1.01 22.29 0.72
N GLY A 76 0.04 21.60 0.11
CA GLY A 76 0.28 20.73 -1.04
C GLY A 76 0.81 21.50 -2.25
N GLU A 77 0.25 22.69 -2.51
CA GLU A 77 0.71 23.55 -3.60
C GLU A 77 2.15 24.02 -3.38
N ASN A 78 2.49 24.42 -2.15
CA ASN A 78 3.86 24.78 -1.77
C ASN A 78 4.83 23.60 -1.93
N LEU A 79 4.39 22.37 -1.67
CA LEU A 79 5.17 21.15 -1.90
C LEU A 79 5.38 20.89 -3.40
N ALA A 80 4.33 21.04 -4.22
CA ALA A 80 4.40 20.84 -5.67
C ALA A 80 5.21 21.94 -6.37
N GLY A 81 5.10 23.18 -5.89
CA GLY A 81 5.84 24.35 -6.36
C GLY A 81 7.31 24.37 -5.91
N SER A 82 7.64 23.63 -4.84
CA SER A 82 9.02 23.37 -4.41
C SER A 82 9.69 22.37 -5.37
N ARG A 83 9.89 22.78 -6.63
CA ARG A 83 10.79 22.08 -7.54
C ARG A 83 12.15 21.99 -6.86
N PRO A 84 12.78 20.81 -6.75
CA PRO A 84 14.22 20.78 -6.52
C PRO A 84 14.83 21.62 -7.64
N ASN A 85 15.66 22.60 -7.28
CA ASN A 85 16.31 23.45 -8.26
C ASN A 85 17.16 22.55 -9.17
N VAL A 86 16.62 22.21 -10.35
CA VAL A 86 17.33 21.41 -11.36
C VAL A 86 18.55 22.20 -11.89
N ALA A 87 18.67 23.50 -11.56
CA ALA A 87 19.86 24.29 -11.84
C ALA A 87 21.08 23.97 -10.95
N SER A 88 21.00 23.00 -10.03
CA SER A 88 22.18 22.45 -9.34
C SER A 88 22.71 21.12 -9.90
N PHE A 89 22.21 20.67 -11.06
CA PHE A 89 22.99 19.79 -11.93
C PHE A 89 24.04 20.62 -12.68
N MET A 90 24.98 21.24 -11.96
CA MET A 90 26.30 21.47 -12.53
C MET A 90 26.94 20.09 -12.73
N PRO A 91 27.58 19.82 -13.88
CA PRO A 91 28.46 18.66 -13.99
C PRO A 91 29.67 18.95 -13.09
N ALA A 92 29.60 18.53 -11.83
CA ALA A 92 30.75 18.58 -10.93
C ALA A 92 31.78 17.57 -11.46
N SER A 93 32.93 18.11 -11.81
CA SER A 93 34.13 17.44 -12.31
C SER A 93 34.52 16.19 -11.50
N ALA A 94 34.86 15.12 -12.23
CA ALA A 94 35.60 13.93 -11.82
C ALA A 94 35.00 13.03 -10.71
N PRO A 95 34.94 11.69 -10.93
CA PRO A 95 34.45 10.76 -9.91
C PRO A 95 35.44 10.69 -8.73
N PRO A 96 34.98 10.86 -7.47
CA PRO A 96 35.83 10.61 -6.32
C PRO A 96 36.13 9.11 -6.20
N ARG A 97 37.40 8.77 -5.98
CA ARG A 97 37.85 7.39 -5.77
C ARG A 97 37.07 6.74 -4.61
N PRO A 98 36.64 5.47 -4.73
CA PRO A 98 35.93 4.81 -3.64
C PRO A 98 36.86 4.59 -2.45
N VAL A 99 36.51 5.17 -1.30
CA VAL A 99 37.07 4.76 -0.01
C VAL A 99 36.26 3.56 0.47
N PRO A 100 36.88 2.42 0.81
CA PRO A 100 36.14 1.25 1.27
C PRO A 100 35.55 1.53 2.66
N ALA A 101 34.21 1.53 2.74
CA ALA A 101 33.49 1.62 3.99
C ALA A 101 33.55 0.27 4.75
N PRO A 102 33.66 0.26 6.09
CA PRO A 102 33.65 -0.97 6.87
C PRO A 102 32.32 -1.72 6.68
N ALA A 103 32.42 -3.01 6.38
CA ALA A 103 31.28 -3.88 6.11
C ALA A 103 30.37 -4.00 7.35
N VAL A 104 29.21 -3.37 7.28
CA VAL A 104 28.11 -3.63 8.22
C VAL A 104 27.53 -5.02 7.87
N PRO A 105 27.31 -5.93 8.84
CA PRO A 105 26.71 -7.23 8.55
C PRO A 105 25.29 -6.99 8.06
N GLN A 106 25.07 -7.16 6.75
CA GLN A 106 23.71 -7.22 6.23
C GLN A 106 23.07 -8.49 6.80
N LYS A 107 22.13 -8.30 7.72
CA LYS A 107 21.23 -9.36 8.17
C LYS A 107 20.42 -9.79 6.95
N ARG A 108 20.97 -10.76 6.20
CA ARG A 108 20.37 -11.35 4.99
C ARG A 108 19.03 -11.95 5.41
N SER A 109 17.98 -11.20 5.08
CA SER A 109 16.61 -11.63 5.29
C SER A 109 16.36 -12.89 4.46
N ILE A 110 16.08 -14.00 5.17
CA ILE A 110 15.77 -15.35 4.64
C ILE A 110 14.61 -15.31 3.61
N TRP A 111 13.86 -14.21 3.57
CA TRP A 111 12.71 -13.95 2.71
C TRP A 111 13.02 -13.58 1.25
N ARG A 112 14.29 -13.45 0.85
CA ARG A 112 14.65 -13.13 -0.54
C ARG A 112 14.93 -14.35 -1.42
N HIS A 113 14.83 -15.58 -0.88
CA HIS A 113 15.07 -16.77 -1.68
C HIS A 113 13.77 -17.24 -2.35
N PRO A 114 13.62 -17.10 -3.69
CA PRO A 114 12.43 -17.56 -4.40
C PRO A 114 12.21 -19.07 -4.23
N MET A 115 13.27 -19.84 -3.93
CA MET A 115 13.16 -21.26 -3.62
C MET A 115 12.34 -21.58 -2.37
N THR A 116 12.36 -20.73 -1.34
CA THR A 116 11.58 -20.95 -0.13
C THR A 116 10.08 -20.92 -0.44
N TRP A 117 9.67 -20.08 -1.38
CA TRP A 117 8.28 -19.99 -1.81
C TRP A 117 7.83 -21.23 -2.59
N TYR A 118 8.71 -21.78 -3.43
CA TYR A 118 8.43 -23.02 -4.16
C TYR A 118 8.30 -24.23 -3.22
N VAL A 119 9.15 -24.34 -2.20
CA VAL A 119 9.05 -25.43 -1.20
C VAL A 119 7.72 -25.36 -0.45
N ILE A 120 7.28 -24.16 -0.05
CA ILE A 120 5.98 -23.95 0.61
C ILE A 120 4.83 -24.31 -0.34
N ALA A 121 4.90 -23.89 -1.60
CA ALA A 121 3.89 -24.22 -2.61
C ALA A 121 3.80 -25.72 -2.88
N ILE A 122 4.94 -26.43 -2.96
CA ILE A 122 5.01 -27.88 -3.15
C ILE A 122 4.44 -28.62 -1.93
N MET A 123 4.76 -28.16 -0.72
CA MET A 123 4.20 -28.73 0.51
C MET A 123 2.68 -28.54 0.61
N MET A 124 2.18 -27.33 0.30
CA MET A 124 0.75 -27.04 0.25
C MET A 124 0.05 -27.93 -0.80
N LEU A 125 0.63 -28.05 -2.00
CA LEU A 125 0.08 -28.87 -3.07
C LEU A 125 0.09 -30.36 -2.72
N GLY A 126 1.18 -30.85 -2.11
CA GLY A 126 1.28 -32.23 -1.62
C GLY A 126 0.23 -32.54 -0.55
N SER A 127 0.00 -31.63 0.39
CA SER A 127 -1.03 -31.80 1.43
C SER A 127 -2.45 -31.82 0.86
N ALA A 128 -2.73 -31.01 -0.17
CA ALA A 128 -4.02 -31.00 -0.85
C ALA A 128 -4.27 -32.29 -1.64
N ILE A 129 -3.23 -32.83 -2.31
CA ILE A 129 -3.32 -34.09 -3.05
C ILE A 129 -3.54 -35.27 -2.10
N VAL A 130 -2.79 -35.32 -0.98
CA VAL A 130 -2.96 -36.37 0.05
C VAL A 130 -4.34 -36.28 0.71
N GLY A 131 -4.83 -35.07 1.02
CA GLY A 131 -6.19 -34.87 1.54
C GLY A 131 -7.29 -35.26 0.56
N PHE A 132 -7.09 -35.00 -0.74
CA PHE A 132 -8.04 -35.36 -1.80
C PHE A 132 -8.08 -36.87 -2.07
N LEU A 133 -6.93 -37.55 -1.96
CA LEU A 133 -6.84 -39.01 -2.06
C LEU A 133 -7.47 -39.71 -0.84
N ASP A 134 -7.23 -39.22 0.38
CA ASP A 134 -7.88 -39.78 1.60
C ASP A 134 -9.41 -39.56 1.55
N MET A 135 -9.87 -38.48 0.90
CA MET A 135 -11.30 -38.20 0.68
C MET A 135 -11.96 -39.15 -0.33
N PHE A 136 -11.22 -39.66 -1.32
CA PHE A 136 -11.73 -40.64 -2.29
C PHE A 136 -11.67 -42.08 -1.76
N THR A 137 -10.69 -42.42 -0.92
CA THR A 137 -10.56 -43.77 -0.34
C THR A 137 -11.47 -43.99 0.86
N LYS A 138 -11.80 -42.95 1.63
CA LYS A 138 -12.87 -42.98 2.64
C LYS A 138 -14.22 -42.57 2.03
N ALA A 139 -14.61 -43.28 0.98
CA ALA A 139 -15.98 -43.27 0.49
C ALA A 139 -16.92 -43.93 1.52
N ARG A 140 -17.19 -43.25 2.65
CA ARG A 140 -18.26 -43.65 3.58
C ARG A 140 -18.81 -42.57 4.50
N ASP A 141 -18.26 -41.35 4.51
CA ASP A 141 -18.80 -40.27 5.33
C ASP A 141 -19.44 -39.17 4.48
N VAL A 142 -20.72 -39.39 4.17
CA VAL A 142 -21.63 -38.50 3.43
C VAL A 142 -21.71 -37.08 4.03
N GLY A 143 -21.32 -36.92 5.31
CA GLY A 143 -21.29 -35.63 6.00
C GLY A 143 -20.21 -34.65 5.52
N SER A 144 -19.06 -35.13 5.03
CA SER A 144 -17.96 -34.24 4.59
C SER A 144 -18.19 -33.64 3.20
N SER A 145 -18.99 -34.31 2.36
CA SER A 145 -19.31 -33.87 0.99
C SER A 145 -20.18 -32.62 0.97
N ILE A 146 -21.08 -32.47 1.93
CA ILE A 146 -21.99 -31.32 2.04
C ILE A 146 -21.21 -30.04 2.33
N GLY A 147 -20.20 -30.10 3.22
CA GLY A 147 -19.35 -28.94 3.53
C GLY A 147 -18.57 -28.45 2.31
N GLY A 148 -17.99 -29.38 1.54
CA GLY A 148 -17.28 -29.05 0.30
C GLY A 148 -18.19 -28.42 -0.76
N LEU A 149 -19.40 -28.95 -0.94
CA LEU A 149 -20.38 -28.39 -1.88
C LEU A 149 -20.86 -27.00 -1.46
N VAL A 150 -21.10 -26.77 -0.16
CA VAL A 150 -21.48 -25.45 0.36
C VAL A 150 -20.37 -24.42 0.12
N ILE A 151 -19.10 -24.80 0.34
CA ILE A 151 -17.95 -23.93 0.06
C ILE A 151 -17.85 -23.60 -1.44
N CYS A 152 -18.01 -24.59 -2.32
CA CYS A 152 -18.04 -24.38 -3.77
C CYS A 152 -19.20 -23.48 -4.21
N LEU A 153 -20.39 -23.63 -3.60
CA LEU A 153 -21.54 -22.78 -3.87
C LEU A 153 -21.31 -21.33 -3.38
N LEU A 154 -20.67 -21.15 -2.22
CA LEU A 154 -20.32 -19.82 -1.72
C LEU A 154 -19.28 -19.14 -2.62
N LEU A 155 -18.25 -19.87 -3.07
CA LEU A 155 -17.22 -19.35 -3.97
C LEU A 155 -17.80 -18.97 -5.34
N SER A 156 -18.70 -19.76 -5.89
CA SER A 156 -19.37 -19.44 -7.15
C SER A 156 -20.29 -18.22 -7.01
N TYR A 157 -21.02 -18.10 -5.90
CA TYR A 157 -21.85 -16.93 -5.60
C TYR A 157 -21.05 -15.63 -5.48
N VAL A 158 -19.92 -15.66 -4.76
CA VAL A 158 -19.04 -14.49 -4.61
C VAL A 158 -18.43 -14.10 -5.96
N SER A 159 -17.99 -15.08 -6.76
CA SER A 159 -17.45 -14.83 -8.10
C SER A 159 -18.47 -14.17 -9.03
N PHE A 160 -19.73 -14.61 -8.98
CA PHE A 160 -20.82 -14.02 -9.76
C PHE A 160 -21.11 -12.57 -9.36
N ARG A 161 -21.15 -12.28 -8.05
CA ARG A 161 -21.32 -10.91 -7.54
C ARG A 161 -20.15 -10.00 -7.91
N TYR A 162 -18.93 -10.55 -7.90
CA TYR A 162 -17.74 -9.82 -8.31
C TYR A 162 -17.76 -9.50 -9.81
N ALA A 163 -18.19 -10.45 -10.65
CA ALA A 163 -18.38 -10.25 -12.08
C ALA A 163 -19.47 -9.20 -12.40
N GLN A 164 -20.57 -9.18 -11.65
CA GLN A 164 -21.60 -8.13 -11.78
C GLN A 164 -21.07 -6.74 -11.42
N LYS A 165 -20.20 -6.64 -10.41
CA LYS A 165 -19.59 -5.37 -10.00
C LYS A 165 -18.63 -4.83 -11.06
N LEU A 166 -17.85 -5.72 -11.68
CA LEU A 166 -17.00 -5.41 -12.84
C LEU A 166 -17.82 -5.00 -14.07
N GLY A 167 -18.96 -5.65 -14.31
CA GLY A 167 -19.87 -5.31 -15.40
C GLY A 167 -20.52 -3.93 -15.27
N ARG A 168 -20.76 -3.45 -14.04
CA ARG A 168 -21.25 -2.08 -13.79
C ARG A 168 -20.18 -1.01 -14.01
N GLN A 169 -18.91 -1.30 -13.75
CA GLN A 169 -17.81 -0.35 -13.99
C GLN A 169 -17.46 -0.17 -15.47
N ARG A 170 -17.80 -1.13 -16.34
CA ARG A 170 -17.56 -1.01 -17.80
C ARG A 170 -18.61 -0.19 -18.55
N ARG A 171 -19.67 0.28 -17.88
CA ARG A 171 -20.74 1.11 -18.50
C ARG A 171 -20.65 2.61 -18.16
N TRP A 172 -19.53 3.05 -17.59
CA TRP A 172 -19.26 4.46 -17.30
C TRP A 172 -17.88 4.83 -17.84
#